data_AF-A0A2Z6PGE7-F1
#
_entry.id   AF-A0A2Z6PGE7-F1
#
_cell.length_a   1.000
_cell.length_b   1.000
_cell.length_c   1.000
_cell.angle_alpha   90.00
_cell.angle_beta   90.00
_cell.angle_gamma   90.00
#
_symmetry.space_group_name_H-M   'P 1'
#
loop_
_entity.id
_entity.type
_entity.pdbx_description
1 polymer ?
#
loop_
_entity_poly.entity_id
_entity_poly.type
_entity_poly.pdbx_seq_one_letter_code
_entity_poly.pdbx_strand_id
1 'polypeptide(L)'
;MVHGEDILEEALAFTTTHLESIANQLSDSQAIQVKHSLRQTLHKNLPRLEARIYISLYEHDPSHDDNLLILAKLDFNMLQSQHQKEFGNLCK
;
A
#
# COMPACT_ATOMS: atom_id res chain seq x y z
N MET A 1 14.49 13.55 -1.48
CA MET A 1 14.52 13.83 -2.92
C MET A 1 15.97 14.01 -3.27
N VAL A 2 16.44 13.34 -4.31
CA VAL A 2 17.81 13.54 -4.78
C VAL A 2 17.82 14.85 -5.55
N HIS A 3 18.81 15.71 -5.31
CA HIS A 3 18.88 16.99 -6.02
C HIS A 3 19.23 16.79 -7.50
N GLY A 4 18.66 17.61 -8.38
CA GLY A 4 18.91 17.57 -9.83
C GLY A 4 17.96 16.67 -10.62
N GLU A 5 16.83 16.26 -10.04
CA GLU A 5 15.80 15.44 -10.69
C GLU A 5 14.53 16.25 -11.05
N ASP A 6 14.69 17.42 -11.67
CA ASP A 6 13.59 18.36 -11.95
C ASP A 6 12.41 17.70 -12.71
N ILE A 7 12.71 16.76 -13.61
CA ILE A 7 11.69 16.01 -14.36
C ILE A 7 10.83 15.11 -13.45
N LEU A 8 11.38 14.61 -12.35
CA LEU A 8 10.62 13.80 -11.38
C LEU A 8 9.75 14.68 -10.48
N GLU A 9 10.18 15.91 -10.20
CA GLU A 9 9.35 16.90 -9.51
C GLU A 9 8.14 17.30 -10.38
N GLU A 10 8.37 17.55 -11.67
CA GLU A 10 7.30 17.80 -12.63
C GLU A 10 6.37 16.59 -12.78
N ALA A 11 6.93 15.37 -12.87
CA ALA A 11 6.14 14.15 -12.95
C ALA A 11 5.25 13.95 -11.71
N LEU A 12 5.74 14.27 -10.51
CA LEU A 12 4.95 14.21 -9.27
C LEU A 12 3.78 15.21 -9.31
N ALA A 13 4.04 16.46 -9.70
CA ALA A 13 2.99 17.47 -9.82
C ALA A 13 1.94 17.06 -10.87
N PHE A 14 2.40 16.68 -12.06
CA PHE A 14 1.55 16.24 -13.17
C PHE A 14 0.67 15.05 -12.78
N THR A 15 1.26 13.99 -12.25
CA THR A 15 0.52 12.78 -11.88
C THR A 15 -0.46 13.03 -10.74
N THR A 16 -0.08 13.79 -9.72
CA THR A 16 -0.97 14.18 -8.61
C THR A 16 -2.24 14.85 -9.14
N THR A 17 -2.10 15.88 -9.97
CA THR A 17 -3.25 16.62 -10.52
C THR A 17 -4.19 15.73 -11.33
N HIS A 18 -3.63 14.87 -12.19
CA HIS A 18 -4.46 14.02 -13.06
C HIS A 18 -5.13 12.89 -12.27
N LEU A 19 -4.43 12.29 -11.30
CA LEU A 19 -4.98 11.25 -10.44
C LEU A 19 -6.12 11.77 -9.56
N GLU A 20 -6.00 12.98 -9.01
CA GLU A 20 -7.08 13.64 -8.26
C GLU A 20 -8.33 13.88 -9.13
N SER A 21 -8.13 14.28 -10.39
CA SER A 21 -9.22 14.54 -11.35
C SER A 21 -10.03 13.28 -11.70
N ILE A 22 -9.35 12.14 -11.87
CA ILE A 22 -10.00 10.90 -12.29
C ILE A 22 -10.47 10.02 -11.11
N ALA A 23 -10.08 10.30 -9.87
CA ALA A 23 -10.30 9.41 -8.72
C ALA A 23 -11.76 9.01 -8.47
N ASN A 24 -12.73 9.84 -8.88
CA ASN A 24 -14.16 9.57 -8.74
C ASN A 24 -14.78 8.80 -9.94
N GLN A 25 -14.00 8.55 -10.98
CA GLN A 25 -14.42 7.86 -12.22
C GLN A 25 -13.85 6.44 -12.30
N LEU A 26 -12.98 6.06 -11.38
CA LEU A 26 -12.33 4.75 -11.31
C LEU A 26 -13.23 3.70 -10.67
N SER A 27 -12.91 2.41 -10.90
CA SER A 27 -13.53 1.33 -10.11
C SER A 27 -13.16 1.46 -8.63
N ASP A 28 -13.94 0.84 -7.74
CA ASP A 28 -13.73 0.96 -6.29
C ASP A 28 -12.31 0.58 -5.85
N SER A 29 -11.74 -0.52 -6.38
CA SER A 29 -10.39 -0.96 -6.04
C SER A 29 -9.31 0.03 -6.51
N GLN A 30 -9.44 0.52 -7.74
CA GLN A 30 -8.54 1.52 -8.32
C GLN A 30 -8.65 2.87 -7.60
N ALA A 31 -9.86 3.30 -7.25
CA ALA A 31 -10.11 4.53 -6.52
C ALA A 31 -9.49 4.48 -5.11
N ILE A 32 -9.58 3.34 -4.41
CA ILE A 32 -8.91 3.15 -3.12
C ILE A 32 -7.40 3.24 -3.27
N GLN A 33 -6.82 2.57 -4.26
CA GLN A 33 -5.37 2.58 -4.50
C GLN A 33 -4.86 3.99 -4.86
N VAL A 34 -5.58 4.73 -5.70
CA VAL A 34 -5.25 6.10 -6.08
C VAL A 34 -5.36 7.04 -4.87
N LYS A 35 -6.46 6.99 -4.12
CA LYS A 35 -6.63 7.81 -2.90
C LYS A 35 -5.57 7.51 -1.85
N HIS A 36 -5.22 6.23 -1.67
CA HIS A 36 -4.14 5.82 -0.77
C HIS A 36 -2.79 6.39 -1.22
N SER A 37 -2.45 6.26 -2.50
CA SER A 37 -1.19 6.75 -3.08
C SER A 37 -1.04 8.28 -3.03
N LEU A 38 -2.14 9.01 -3.27
CA LEU A 38 -2.18 10.47 -3.18
C LEU A 38 -2.01 10.96 -1.73
N ARG A 39 -2.53 10.21 -0.76
CA ARG A 39 -2.36 10.53 0.66
C ARG A 39 -0.96 10.21 1.15
N GLN A 40 -0.41 9.06 0.73
CA GLN A 40 0.88 8.58 1.20
C GLN A 40 1.62 7.80 0.09
N THR A 41 2.84 8.23 -0.21
CA THR A 41 3.68 7.56 -1.20
C THR A 41 4.24 6.24 -0.65
N LEU A 42 4.10 5.14 -1.40
CA LEU A 42 4.54 3.79 -1.02
C LEU A 42 5.97 3.74 -0.44
N HIS A 43 6.91 4.45 -1.08
CA HIS A 43 8.33 4.44 -0.71
C HIS A 43 8.69 5.20 0.59
N LYS A 44 7.72 5.93 1.19
CA LYS A 44 7.92 6.65 2.46
C LYS A 44 7.16 6.00 3.62
N ASN A 45 6.42 4.92 3.36
CA ASN A 45 5.53 4.31 4.36
C ASN A 45 6.16 3.10 5.04
N LEU A 46 5.57 2.72 6.17
CA LEU A 46 5.96 1.52 6.90
C LEU A 46 5.61 0.28 6.07
N PRO A 47 6.59 -0.56 5.68
CA PRO A 47 6.33 -1.71 4.81
C PRO A 47 5.21 -2.62 5.33
N ARG A 48 5.11 -2.78 6.64
CA ARG A 48 4.10 -3.63 7.27
C ARG A 48 2.68 -3.06 7.19
N LEU A 49 2.55 -1.73 7.24
CA LEU A 49 1.25 -1.07 7.10
C LEU A 49 0.76 -1.15 5.65
N GLU A 50 1.67 -0.88 4.70
CA GLU A 50 1.40 -0.99 3.26
C GLU A 50 1.05 -2.42 2.86
N ALA A 51 1.79 -3.42 3.35
CA ALA A 51 1.50 -4.82 3.09
C ALA A 51 0.07 -5.19 3.52
N ARG A 52 -0.40 -4.71 4.68
CA ARG A 52 -1.76 -4.98 5.16
C ARG A 52 -2.82 -4.43 4.21
N ILE A 53 -2.64 -3.19 3.74
CA ILE A 53 -3.58 -2.52 2.83
C ILE A 53 -3.56 -3.24 1.47
N TYR A 54 -2.37 -3.54 0.96
CA TYR A 54 -2.21 -4.15 -0.34
C TYR A 54 -2.71 -5.59 -0.40
N ILE A 55 -2.54 -6.40 0.66
CA ILE A 55 -3.13 -7.76 0.74
C ILE A 55 -4.66 -7.69 0.54
N SER A 56 -5.34 -6.74 1.19
CA SER A 56 -6.78 -6.56 1.02
C SER A 56 -7.16 -6.08 -0.38
N LEU A 57 -6.37 -5.21 -1.01
CA LEU A 57 -6.62 -4.77 -2.39
C LEU A 57 -6.38 -5.88 -3.40
N TYR A 58 -5.30 -6.64 -3.23
CA TYR A 58 -4.90 -7.74 -4.11
C TYR A 58 -5.94 -8.86 -4.12
N GLU A 59 -6.60 -9.13 -3.00
CA GLU A 59 -7.73 -10.06 -2.93
C GLU A 59 -8.91 -9.70 -3.83
N HIS A 60 -9.10 -8.42 -4.14
CA HIS A 60 -10.18 -7.95 -5.02
C HIS A 60 -9.75 -7.84 -6.48
N ASP A 61 -8.47 -8.10 -6.80
CA ASP A 61 -7.96 -8.08 -8.17
C ASP A 61 -8.41 -9.37 -8.89
N PRO A 62 -9.18 -9.29 -9.99
CA PRO A 62 -9.62 -10.49 -10.70
C PRO A 62 -8.48 -11.30 -11.34
N SER A 63 -7.27 -10.75 -11.39
CA SER A 63 -6.07 -11.37 -11.96
C SER A 63 -5.04 -11.80 -10.91
N HIS A 64 -5.39 -11.78 -9.62
CA HIS A 64 -4.46 -12.17 -8.56
C HIS A 64 -4.05 -13.64 -8.63
N ASP A 65 -2.84 -13.93 -8.17
CA ASP A 65 -2.37 -15.28 -7.95
C ASP A 65 -2.82 -15.76 -6.56
N ASP A 66 -3.63 -16.83 -6.54
CA ASP A 66 -4.19 -17.40 -5.32
C ASP A 66 -3.10 -17.84 -4.33
N ASN A 67 -2.01 -18.44 -4.83
CA ASN A 67 -0.93 -18.93 -3.98
C ASN A 67 -0.17 -17.77 -3.33
N LEU A 68 0.07 -16.70 -4.08
CA LEU A 68 0.69 -15.48 -3.56
C LEU A 68 -0.19 -14.82 -2.49
N LEU A 69 -1.52 -14.75 -2.72
CA LEU A 69 -2.44 -14.18 -1.74
C LEU A 69 -2.48 -15.00 -0.45
N ILE A 70 -2.56 -16.34 -0.56
CA ILE A 70 -2.54 -17.25 0.59
C ILE A 70 -1.22 -17.10 1.36
N LEU A 71 -0.10 -17.10 0.65
CA LEU A 71 1.23 -16.94 1.26
C LEU A 71 1.32 -15.62 2.02
N ALA A 72 0.92 -14.51 1.40
CA ALA A 72 0.97 -13.19 2.02
C ALA A 72 0.08 -13.10 3.28
N LYS A 73 -1.12 -13.69 3.25
CA LYS A 73 -2.02 -13.74 4.42
C LYS A 73 -1.43 -14.59 5.56
N LEU A 74 -0.89 -15.76 5.25
CA LEU A 74 -0.30 -16.65 6.25
C LEU A 74 0.93 -16.03 6.91
N ASP A 75 1.87 -15.52 6.10
CA ASP A 75 3.06 -14.83 6.59
C ASP A 75 2.66 -13.62 7.45
N PHE A 76 1.65 -12.85 6.99
CA PHE A 76 1.21 -11.69 7.74
C PHE A 76 0.72 -12.06 9.14
N ASN A 77 -0.14 -13.07 9.24
CA ASN A 77 -0.73 -13.52 10.49
C ASN A 77 0.31 -14.16 11.43
N MET A 78 1.28 -14.89 10.87
CA MET A 78 2.38 -15.48 11.63
C MET A 78 3.21 -14.40 12.34
N LEU A 79 3.64 -13.37 11.60
CA LEU A 79 4.39 -12.25 12.17
C LEU A 79 3.53 -11.43 13.15
N GLN A 80 2.23 -11.26 12.88
CA GLN A 80 1.33 -10.59 13.82
C GLN A 80 1.27 -11.32 15.17
N SER A 81 1.15 -12.65 15.15
CA SER A 81 1.14 -13.46 16.38
C SER A 81 2.46 -13.33 17.14
N GLN A 82 3.59 -13.28 16.45
CA GLN A 82 4.89 -13.05 17.07
C GLN A 82 4.98 -11.67 17.72
N HIS A 83 4.63 -10.60 17.01
CA HIS A 83 4.65 -9.23 17.55
C HIS A 83 3.72 -9.08 18.77
N GLN A 84 2.57 -9.76 18.80
CA GLN A 84 1.66 -9.76 19.95
C GLN A 84 2.31 -10.40 21.19
N LYS A 85 3.06 -11.50 21.02
CA LYS A 85 3.80 -12.14 22.11
C LYS A 85 4.93 -11.24 22.62
N GLU A 86 5.68 -10.63 21.71
CA GLU A 86 6.75 -9.68 22.04
C GLU A 86 6.20 -8.49 22.85
N PHE A 87 5.12 -7.86 22.36
CA PHE A 87 4.44 -6.77 23.05
C PHE A 87 3.92 -7.21 24.42
N GLY A 88 3.28 -8.38 24.50
CA GLY A 88 2.79 -8.94 25.76
C GLY A 88 3.90 -9.27 26.77
N ASN A 89 5.13 -9.50 26.33
CA ASN A 89 6.28 -9.69 27.22
C ASN A 89 6.91 -8.36 27.65
N LEU A 90 6.83 -7.31 26.83
CA LEU A 90 7.31 -5.96 27.18
C LEU A 90 6.38 -5.24 28.17
N CYS A 91 5.10 -5.58 28.18
CA CYS A 91 4.11 -4.99 29.09
C CYS A 91 3.95 -5.74 30.43
N LYS A 92 4.82 -6.71 30.73
CA LYS A 92 4.92 -7.39 32.03
C LYS A 92 6.02 -6.76 32.87
#